data_AF-D5Q3G3-F1
#
_entry.id   AF-D5Q3G3-F1
#
_cell.length_a   1.000
_cell.length_b   1.000
_cell.length_c   1.000
_cell.angle_alpha   90.00
_cell.angle_beta   90.00
_cell.angle_gamma   90.00
#
_symmetry.space_group_name_H-M   'P 1'
#
loop_
_entity.id
_entity.type
_entity.pdbx_description
1 polymer ?
#
loop_
_entity_poly.entity_id
_entity_poly.type
_entity_poly.pdbx_seq_one_letter_code
_entity_poly.pdbx_strand_id
1 'polypeptide(L)' 'MKKYYNLLGLHVDEVKQYFDEQDINYTIKSIEGKKDKDKLVVPRVIKISEIGDSVELIITYFSDSLV' A
#
# COMPACT_ATOMS: atom_id res chain seq x y z
N MET A 1 -13.05 12.95 -8.99
CA MET A 1 -13.04 11.53 -9.39
C MET A 1 -12.11 10.76 -8.48
N LYS A 2 -12.57 9.65 -7.89
CA LYS A 2 -11.85 8.85 -6.88
C LYS A 2 -10.99 7.77 -7.55
N LYS A 3 -9.97 8.17 -8.33
CA LYS A 3 -9.07 7.22 -8.99
C LYS A 3 -8.36 6.36 -7.92
N TYR A 4 -8.27 5.05 -8.14
CA TYR A 4 -7.59 4.08 -7.26
C TYR A 4 -8.17 3.89 -5.85
N TYR A 5 -9.34 4.47 -5.53
CA TYR A 5 -9.92 4.37 -4.18
C TYR A 5 -10.31 2.94 -3.80
N ASN A 6 -10.59 2.10 -4.80
CA ASN A 6 -10.83 0.67 -4.65
C ASN A 6 -9.58 -0.12 -4.23
N LEU A 7 -8.38 0.46 -4.36
CA LEU A 7 -7.12 -0.16 -3.99
C LEU A 7 -6.71 0.17 -2.54
N LEU A 8 -7.40 1.12 -1.89
CA LEU A 8 -7.13 1.47 -0.50
C LEU A 8 -7.55 0.33 0.44
N GLY A 9 -6.68 -0.01 1.38
CA GLY A 9 -6.89 -1.09 2.36
C GLY A 9 -6.54 -2.48 1.85
N LEU A 10 -6.30 -2.66 0.54
CA LEU A 10 -5.83 -3.94 -0.02
C LEU A 10 -4.40 -4.26 0.41
N HIS A 11 -4.04 -5.54 0.30
CA HIS A 11 -2.65 -5.96 0.54
C HIS A 11 -1.74 -5.33 -0.51
N VAL A 12 -0.51 -4.97 -0.10
CA VAL A 12 0.43 -4.29 -1.01
C VAL A 12 0.67 -5.08 -2.29
N ASP A 13 0.72 -6.40 -2.22
CA ASP A 13 0.99 -7.24 -3.38
C ASP A 13 -0.17 -7.28 -4.40
N GLU A 14 -1.42 -7.23 -3.94
CA GLU A 14 -2.59 -7.09 -4.82
C GLU A 14 -2.55 -5.77 -5.58
N VAL A 15 -2.11 -4.71 -4.90
CA VAL A 15 -2.00 -3.37 -5.50
C VAL A 15 -0.83 -3.29 -6.47
N LYS A 16 0.32 -3.89 -6.15
CA LYS A 16 1.46 -3.99 -7.10
C LYS A 16 1.02 -4.67 -8.39
N GLN A 17 0.37 -5.83 -8.28
CA GLN A 17 -0.12 -6.56 -9.44
C GLN A 17 -1.03 -5.70 -10.32
N TYR A 18 -1.97 -4.95 -9.72
CA TYR A 18 -2.83 -4.03 -10.47
C TYR A 18 -2.04 -2.98 -11.26
N PHE A 19 -1.01 -2.37 -10.66
CA PHE A 19 -0.22 -1.35 -11.35
C PHE A 19 0.73 -1.94 -12.40
N ASP A 20 1.31 -3.11 -12.13
CA ASP A 20 2.18 -3.84 -13.06
C ASP A 20 1.40 -4.27 -14.32
N GLU A 21 0.17 -4.80 -14.16
CA GLU A 21 -0.71 -5.19 -15.27
C GLU A 21 -1.13 -4.02 -16.17
N GLN A 22 -1.07 -2.79 -15.65
CA GLN A 22 -1.46 -1.56 -16.35
C GLN A 22 -0.24 -0.78 -16.86
N ASP A 23 0.98 -1.29 -16.68
CA ASP A 23 2.24 -0.62 -17.01
C ASP A 23 2.37 0.79 -16.36
N ILE A 24 1.89 0.92 -15.12
CA ILE A 24 1.92 2.17 -14.37
C ILE A 24 3.13 2.16 -13.43
N ASN A 25 4.02 3.14 -13.60
CA ASN A 25 5.16 3.32 -12.68
C ASN A 25 4.70 3.71 -11.28
N TYR A 26 5.19 3.02 -10.24
CA TYR A 26 4.91 3.38 -8.86
C TYR A 26 6.13 3.30 -7.94
N THR A 27 6.03 4.00 -6.82
CA THR A 27 6.97 3.92 -5.69
C THR A 27 6.21 3.56 -4.42
N ILE A 28 6.86 2.82 -3.52
CA ILE A 28 6.29 2.42 -2.24
C ILE A 28 7.08 3.09 -1.12
N LYS A 29 6.37 3.75 -0.20
CA LYS A 29 6.91 4.22 1.07
C LYS A 29 6.15 3.56 2.22
N SER A 30 6.88 2.97 3.15
CA SER A 30 6.29 2.49 4.40
C SER A 30 6.33 3.57 5.47
N ILE A 31 5.26 3.64 6.26
CA ILE A 31 5.26 4.30 7.55
C ILE A 31 5.11 3.24 8.63
N GLU A 32 6.04 3.24 9.58
CA GLU A 32 6.09 2.26 10.66
C GLU A 32 6.08 2.95 12.02
N GLY A 33 5.10 2.60 12.84
CA GLY A 33 5.12 2.93 14.27
C GLY A 33 6.20 2.13 15.00
N LYS A 34 6.71 2.64 16.13
CA LYS A 34 7.72 1.92 16.93
C LYS A 34 7.14 0.85 17.86
N LYS A 35 5.82 0.84 18.05
CA LYS A 35 5.12 -0.03 19.02
C LYS A 35 4.66 -1.32 18.33
N ASP A 36 4.78 -2.46 19.03
CA ASP A 36 4.29 -3.78 18.61
C ASP A 36 4.78 -4.22 17.20
N LYS A 37 5.96 -3.74 16.77
CA LYS A 37 6.50 -3.98 15.40
C LYS A 37 6.57 -5.46 15.05
N ASP A 38 6.90 -6.30 16.03
CA ASP A 38 6.95 -7.76 15.93
C ASP A 38 5.60 -8.39 15.54
N LYS A 39 4.49 -7.70 15.81
CA LYS A 39 3.14 -8.18 15.49
C LYS A 39 2.61 -7.61 14.18
N LEU A 40 3.20 -6.53 13.65
CA LEU A 40 2.73 -5.83 12.45
C LEU A 40 3.33 -6.48 11.20
N VAL A 41 2.65 -7.48 10.65
CA VAL A 41 3.17 -8.31 9.54
C VAL A 41 2.38 -8.17 8.24
N VAL A 42 1.20 -7.54 8.26
CA VAL A 42 0.30 -7.45 7.09
C VAL A 42 0.39 -6.06 6.46
N PRO A 43 1.17 -5.86 5.37
CA PRO A 43 1.28 -4.57 4.69
C PRO A 43 0.02 -4.23 3.88
N ARG A 44 -0.57 -3.06 4.15
CA ARG A 44 -1.74 -2.55 3.41
C ARG A 44 -1.52 -1.12 2.95
N VAL A 45 -2.09 -0.80 1.79
CA VAL A 45 -2.05 0.55 1.21
C VAL A 45 -3.04 1.45 1.94
N ILE A 46 -2.59 2.60 2.44
CA ILE A 46 -3.42 3.54 3.19
C ILE A 46 -3.54 4.91 2.52
N LYS A 47 -2.66 5.22 1.57
CA LYS A 47 -2.76 6.41 0.74
C LYS A 47 -2.12 6.14 -0.62
N ILE A 48 -2.74 6.70 -1.65
CA ILE A 48 -2.26 6.68 -3.03
C ILE A 48 -2.22 8.13 -3.51
N SER A 49 -1.14 8.53 -4.17
CA SER A 49 -0.98 9.90 -4.68
C SER A 49 -0.31 9.86 -6.04
N GLU A 50 -0.79 10.66 -6.98
CA GLU A 50 -0.12 10.81 -8.28
C GLU A 50 0.95 11.88 -8.15
N ILE A 51 2.18 11.55 -8.55
CA ILE A 51 3.36 12.43 -8.51
C ILE A 51 4.01 12.42 -9.88
N GLY A 52 3.72 13.45 -10.68
CA GLY A 52 4.14 13.50 -12.09
C GLY A 52 3.58 12.30 -12.86
N ASP A 53 4.46 11.54 -13.51
CA ASP A 53 4.11 10.37 -14.31
C ASP A 53 4.12 9.05 -13.50
N SER A 54 4.17 9.13 -12.17
CA SER A 54 4.23 7.97 -11.28
C SER A 54 3.21 8.04 -10.14
N VAL A 55 2.91 6.89 -9.55
CA VAL A 55 2.04 6.77 -8.38
C VAL A 55 2.88 6.50 -7.14
N GLU A 56 2.66 7.27 -6.07
CA GLU A 56 3.19 6.99 -4.74
C GLU A 56 2.17 6.22 -3.91
N LEU A 57 2.59 5.05 -3.43
CA LEU A 57 1.84 4.21 -2.50
C LEU A 57 2.43 4.37 -1.10
N ILE A 58 1.60 4.81 -0.17
CA ILE A 58 1.94 4.79 1.26
C ILE A 58 1.33 3.54 1.88
N ILE A 59 2.18 2.70 2.48
CA ILE A 59 1.77 1.49 3.17
C ILE A 59 2.02 1.60 4.67
N THR A 60 1.24 0.87 5.45
CA THR A 60 1.52 0.57 6.86
C THR A 60 1.29 -0.91 7.10
N TYR A 61 1.89 -1.42 8.17
CA TYR A 61 1.71 -2.80 8.58
C TYR A 61 0.63 -2.90 9.66
N PHE A 62 -0.24 -3.88 9.52
CA PHE A 62 -1.27 -4.24 10.48
C PHE A 62 -0.93 -5.58 11.13
N SER A 63 -1.47 -5.79 12.33
CA SER A 63 -1.37 -7.10 12.98
C SER A 63 -2.24 -8.12 12.25
N ASP A 64 -1.71 -9.31 12.06
CA ASP A 64 -2.54 -10.45 11.68
C ASP A 64 -3.37 -10.85 12.90
N SER A 65 -4.70 -10.78 12.80
CA SER A 65 -5.62 -11.11 13.91
C SER A 65 -5.80 -12.62 14.07
N LEU A 66 -5.16 -13.43 13.22
CA LEU A 66 -5.20 -14.90 13.25
C LEU A 66 -4.04 -15.53 14.03
N VAL A 67 -3.22 -14.72 14.71
CA VAL A 67 -2.08 -15.17 15.56
C VAL A 67 -2.42 -15.07 17.04
#